data_AF-A0A485MK93-F1
#
_entry.id   AF-A0A485MK93-F1
#
_cell.length_a   1.000
_cell.length_b   1.000
_cell.length_c   1.000
_cell.angle_alpha   90.00
_cell.angle_beta   90.00
_cell.angle_gamma   90.00
#
_symmetry.space_group_name_H-M   'P 1'
#
loop_
_entity.id
_entity.type
_entity.pdbx_description
1 polymer ?
#
loop_
_entity_poly.entity_id
_entity_poly.type
_entity_poly.pdbx_seq_one_letter_code
_entity_poly.pdbx_strand_id
1 'polypeptide(L)'
;MMWPPRPPPLPVMSEETRQSKLAAARKKLREYQQRNSPGVPAGAKKKRKIKNGSNPETATADGCHTPEDIQDILKVLVSDLNRSNGVALPPLDKWKNHDAKNEPFLMEENKCLSSTESLRQLSQQLNGLVSESSSYINGEGLATSANIKDLESRYQELSLALDSSNLTNKQLSSKIEELKQQHQETLDQLEKEKKEFEQKLMKEQGSLREQLQVHIQTIGILVSEKTDLHTALVHTQQAVRQKAGESEDLASRLQSSRQRVGELERTLSAVSTQQKQVDKHNKDLTKERDALKLELYKNNKDNEDLKEHNSELEERLRVCMKEKEALQLGVQELEKKLEMSELLLQQFSSGSKPPDSNQQLQQALEERARLETRVGQLKDTLKHMQLERDKYVENLKEDNAFWQERMKQMSEKMQQLKEEKEHSVSQVQELEASLAELKKQIGKLRPEW
;
A
#
# COMPACT_ATOMS: atom_id res chain seq x y z
N MET A 1 -20.71 7.19 -44.65
CA MET A 1 -20.86 8.51 -43.99
C MET A 1 -19.58 8.81 -43.23
N MET A 2 -18.83 9.83 -43.63
CA MET A 2 -17.64 10.29 -42.89
C MET A 2 -18.06 11.41 -41.94
N TRP A 3 -17.76 11.27 -40.65
CA TRP A 3 -18.01 12.32 -39.65
C TRP A 3 -17.08 13.52 -39.86
N PRO A 4 -17.53 14.74 -39.52
CA PRO A 4 -16.72 15.93 -39.69
C PRO A 4 -15.57 15.98 -38.66
N PRO A 5 -14.44 16.64 -38.97
CA PRO A 5 -13.32 16.79 -38.03
C PRO A 5 -13.75 17.61 -36.80
N ARG A 6 -13.23 17.23 -35.62
CA ARG A 6 -13.45 17.98 -34.38
C ARG A 6 -12.89 19.41 -34.49
N PRO A 7 -13.60 20.42 -33.94
CA PRO A 7 -13.06 21.77 -33.86
C PRO A 7 -11.80 21.82 -32.98
N PRO A 8 -10.86 22.74 -33.27
CA PRO A 8 -9.61 22.85 -32.53
C PRO A 8 -9.87 23.26 -31.06
N PRO A 9 -8.97 22.88 -30.12
CA PRO A 9 -9.09 23.30 -28.73
C PRO A 9 -9.11 24.83 -28.64
N LEU A 10 -10.07 25.36 -27.87
CA LEU A 10 -10.10 26.79 -27.54
C LEU A 10 -8.74 27.21 -26.92
N PRO A 11 -8.26 28.43 -27.18
CA PRO A 11 -6.96 28.87 -26.67
C PRO A 11 -6.92 28.78 -25.15
N VAL A 12 -6.14 27.82 -24.65
CA VAL A 12 -5.84 27.70 -23.22
C VAL A 12 -5.02 28.92 -22.85
N MET A 13 -5.55 29.78 -21.98
CA MET A 13 -4.78 30.89 -21.44
C MET A 13 -3.52 30.33 -20.78
N SER A 14 -2.35 30.90 -21.10
CA SER A 14 -1.09 30.47 -20.50
C SER A 14 -1.17 30.54 -18.97
N GLU A 15 -0.48 29.63 -18.28
CA GLU A 15 -0.43 29.57 -16.81
C GLU A 15 -0.03 30.93 -16.20
N GLU A 16 0.84 31.66 -16.89
CA GLU A 16 1.28 33.01 -16.55
C GLU A 16 0.14 34.05 -16.61
N THR A 17 -0.73 33.96 -17.62
CA THR A 17 -1.92 34.80 -17.75
C THR A 17 -2.95 34.48 -16.67
N ARG A 18 -3.09 33.20 -16.31
CA ARG A 18 -3.97 32.73 -15.23
C ARG A 18 -3.50 33.22 -13.87
N GLN A 19 -2.20 33.07 -13.58
CA GLN A 19 -1.57 33.55 -12.33
C GLN A 19 -1.65 35.08 -12.21
N SER A 20 -1.44 35.81 -13.30
CA SER A 20 -1.58 37.27 -13.31
C SER A 20 -3.02 37.71 -12.99
N LYS A 21 -4.03 37.05 -13.57
CA LYS A 21 -5.46 37.30 -13.26
C LYS A 21 -5.81 36.97 -11.80
N LEU A 22 -5.30 35.85 -11.28
CA LEU A 22 -5.45 35.45 -9.88
C LEU A 22 -4.81 36.46 -8.91
N ALA A 23 -3.60 36.95 -9.23
CA ALA A 23 -2.92 37.97 -8.45
C ALA A 23 -3.69 39.29 -8.44
N ALA A 24 -4.23 39.71 -9.58
CA ALA A 24 -5.06 40.90 -9.70
C ALA A 24 -6.36 40.79 -8.90
N ALA A 25 -7.03 39.62 -8.94
CA ALA A 25 -8.25 39.37 -8.17
C ALA A 25 -7.97 39.36 -6.65
N ARG A 26 -6.87 38.71 -6.21
CA ARG A 26 -6.42 38.72 -4.80
C ARG A 26 -6.05 40.14 -4.32
N LYS A 27 -5.52 40.99 -5.20
CA LYS A 27 -5.24 42.40 -4.87
C LYS A 27 -6.53 43.19 -4.66
N LYS A 28 -7.50 43.08 -5.56
CA LYS A 28 -8.82 43.73 -5.43
C LYS A 28 -9.58 43.26 -4.19
N LEU A 29 -9.50 41.97 -3.86
CA LEU A 29 -10.11 41.43 -2.64
C LEU A 29 -9.50 42.04 -1.38
N ARG A 30 -8.17 42.19 -1.32
CA ARG A 30 -7.48 42.85 -0.19
C ARG A 30 -7.84 44.33 -0.08
N GLU A 31 -7.93 45.05 -1.19
CA GLU A 31 -8.35 46.46 -1.22
C GLU A 31 -9.79 46.64 -0.71
N TYR A 32 -10.69 45.74 -1.11
CA TYR A 32 -12.07 45.71 -0.62
C TYR A 32 -12.14 45.43 0.90
N GLN A 33 -11.37 44.44 1.39
CA GLN A 33 -11.27 44.14 2.81
C GLN A 33 -10.70 45.30 3.63
N GLN A 34 -9.70 46.01 3.10
CA GLN A 34 -9.12 47.19 3.77
C GLN A 34 -10.08 48.38 3.82
N ARG A 35 -10.86 48.61 2.75
CA ARG A 35 -11.86 49.68 2.71
C ARG A 35 -13.04 49.45 3.65
N ASN A 36 -13.40 48.19 3.91
CA ASN A 36 -14.61 47.83 4.67
C ASN A 36 -14.32 47.26 6.07
N SER A 37 -13.09 47.38 6.58
CA SER A 37 -12.76 47.00 7.96
C SER A 37 -13.00 48.17 8.93
N PRO A 38 -13.82 48.01 9.98
CA PRO A 38 -13.89 48.98 11.09
C PRO A 38 -12.54 49.02 11.82
N GLY A 39 -11.94 50.20 11.94
CA GLY A 39 -10.64 50.39 12.59
C GLY A 39 -10.66 49.93 14.05
N VAL A 40 -9.75 49.01 14.40
CA VAL A 40 -9.38 48.70 15.79
C VAL A 40 -7.88 48.96 15.94
N PRO A 41 -7.42 49.59 17.05
CA PRO A 41 -6.07 50.10 17.14
C PRO A 41 -5.01 48.99 17.23
N ALA A 42 -3.82 49.35 16.75
CA ALA A 42 -2.62 48.55 16.81
C ALA A 42 -2.19 48.18 18.24
N GLY A 43 -1.70 46.94 18.38
CA GLY A 43 -0.55 46.66 19.25
C GLY A 43 -0.79 45.73 20.44
N ALA A 44 -0.50 44.43 20.26
CA ALA A 44 0.05 43.60 21.32
C ALA A 44 0.94 42.50 20.73
N LYS A 45 2.23 42.82 20.61
CA LYS A 45 3.31 41.88 20.26
C LYS A 45 3.38 40.78 21.33
N LYS A 46 2.97 39.55 21.03
CA LYS A 46 3.42 38.37 21.79
C LYS A 46 4.73 37.84 21.18
N LYS A 47 5.84 38.22 21.83
CA LYS A 47 7.17 37.61 21.69
C LYS A 47 7.05 36.08 21.77
N ARG A 48 7.37 35.36 20.69
CA ARG A 48 7.78 33.95 20.77
C ARG A 48 9.30 33.91 20.88
N LYS A 49 9.74 33.34 22.00
CA LYS A 49 11.13 33.15 22.42
C LYS A 49 11.76 32.05 21.55
N ILE A 50 12.78 32.41 20.79
CA ILE A 50 13.69 31.47 20.12
C ILE A 50 14.60 30.87 21.21
N LYS A 51 14.68 29.55 21.28
CA LYS A 51 15.80 28.87 21.92
C LYS A 51 16.27 27.76 20.97
N ASN A 52 17.33 28.08 20.22
CA ASN A 52 18.19 27.08 19.59
C ASN A 52 18.98 26.36 20.70
N GLY A 53 19.18 25.05 20.53
CA GLY A 53 20.02 24.24 21.40
C GLY A 53 20.06 22.77 20.99
N SER A 54 20.95 22.49 20.02
CA SER A 54 21.78 21.28 19.88
C SER A 54 21.16 19.91 19.55
N ASN A 55 21.62 19.40 18.38
CA ASN A 55 21.68 18.01 17.86
C ASN A 55 22.64 17.12 18.71
N PRO A 56 22.83 15.79 18.51
CA PRO A 56 22.38 14.90 17.42
C PRO A 56 21.90 13.46 17.81
N GLU A 57 21.62 12.65 16.76
CA GLU A 57 21.62 11.17 16.66
C GLU A 57 20.36 10.32 16.91
N THR A 58 19.87 9.74 15.80
CA THR A 58 19.31 8.39 15.56
C THR A 58 18.60 7.63 16.68
N ALA A 59 17.28 7.47 16.50
CA ALA A 59 16.56 6.24 16.85
C ALA A 59 15.37 6.02 15.89
N THR A 60 15.32 4.82 15.34
CA THR A 60 14.19 4.16 14.70
C THR A 60 13.02 3.98 15.67
N ALA A 61 11.81 4.38 15.29
CA ALA A 61 10.51 3.90 15.77
C ALA A 61 9.46 4.50 14.82
N ASP A 62 8.95 3.75 13.84
CA ASP A 62 7.78 2.89 14.00
C ASP A 62 6.76 3.48 14.99
N GLY A 63 5.73 4.10 14.40
CA GLY A 63 4.67 4.82 15.09
C GLY A 63 3.45 4.81 14.18
N CYS A 64 2.95 3.60 13.94
CA CYS A 64 1.71 3.35 13.22
C CYS A 64 0.55 4.01 14.00
N HIS A 65 -0.09 5.03 13.43
CA HIS A 65 -1.35 5.54 13.95
C HIS A 65 -2.40 4.45 13.83
N THR A 66 -3.01 4.04 14.95
CA THR A 66 -4.01 2.99 14.96
C THR A 66 -5.33 3.49 14.35
N PRO A 67 -6.19 2.58 13.84
CA PRO A 67 -7.42 2.94 13.12
C PRO A 67 -8.46 3.71 13.97
N GLU A 68 -8.33 3.72 15.30
CA GLU A 68 -9.24 4.42 16.20
C GLU A 68 -9.14 5.96 16.12
N ASP A 69 -7.94 6.52 15.92
CA ASP A 69 -7.76 7.99 15.86
C ASP A 69 -8.45 8.61 14.63
N ILE A 70 -8.56 7.83 13.55
CA ILE A 70 -9.25 8.26 12.31
C ILE A 70 -10.78 8.15 12.49
N GLN A 71 -11.26 7.18 13.27
CA GLN A 71 -12.70 7.06 13.57
C GLN A 71 -13.19 8.17 14.50
N ASP A 72 -12.38 8.62 15.45
CA ASP A 72 -12.75 9.71 16.35
C ASP A 72 -12.78 11.07 15.63
N ILE A 73 -11.85 11.31 14.70
CA ILE A 73 -11.88 12.50 13.82
C ILE A 73 -13.13 12.49 12.92
N LEU A 74 -13.51 11.32 12.39
CA LEU A 74 -14.72 11.18 11.58
C LEU A 74 -16.01 11.33 12.40
N LYS A 75 -16.04 10.88 13.67
CA LYS A 75 -17.17 11.09 14.58
C LYS A 75 -17.37 12.55 14.95
N VAL A 76 -16.29 13.30 15.18
CA VAL A 76 -16.34 14.74 15.47
C VAL A 76 -16.89 15.51 14.26
N LEU A 77 -16.43 15.17 13.05
CA LEU A 77 -16.90 15.82 11.82
C LEU A 77 -18.35 15.47 11.45
N VAL A 78 -18.81 14.25 11.74
CA VAL A 78 -20.22 13.83 11.55
C VAL A 78 -21.15 14.44 12.60
N SER A 79 -20.65 14.74 13.80
CA SER A 79 -21.43 15.42 14.85
C SER A 79 -21.59 16.92 14.57
N ASP A 80 -20.57 17.58 14.00
CA ASP A 80 -20.62 18.99 13.64
C ASP A 80 -21.48 19.26 12.39
N LEU A 81 -21.64 18.28 11.50
CA LEU A 81 -22.50 18.40 10.32
C LEU A 81 -24.00 18.36 10.65
N ASN A 82 -24.38 17.80 11.81
CA ASN A 82 -25.78 17.70 12.25
C ASN A 82 -26.28 18.90 13.08
N ARG A 83 -25.46 19.97 13.25
CA ARG A 83 -25.83 21.15 14.06
C ARG A 83 -25.99 22.46 13.27
N SER A 84 -26.05 22.40 11.93
CA SER A 84 -26.23 23.58 11.09
C SER A 84 -27.58 23.54 10.37
N ASN A 85 -28.42 24.54 10.68
CA ASN A 85 -29.81 24.70 10.25
C ASN A 85 -30.06 24.44 8.75
N GLY A 86 -30.80 23.37 8.46
CA GLY A 86 -31.57 23.25 7.23
C GLY A 86 -32.80 24.16 7.28
N VAL A 87 -32.77 25.25 6.50
CA VAL A 87 -33.99 26.00 6.15
C VAL A 87 -34.73 25.18 5.10
N ALA A 88 -35.83 24.56 5.50
CA ALA A 88 -36.75 23.90 4.58
C ALA A 88 -37.53 24.97 3.80
N LEU A 89 -37.40 24.97 2.47
CA LEU A 89 -38.29 25.70 1.56
C LEU A 89 -39.63 24.94 1.46
N PRO A 90 -40.79 25.61 1.55
CA PRO A 90 -42.07 24.95 1.31
C PRO A 90 -42.26 24.66 -0.20
N PRO A 91 -42.95 23.57 -0.58
CA PRO A 91 -43.22 23.24 -1.98
C PRO A 91 -44.07 24.31 -2.67
N LEU A 92 -43.57 24.74 -3.83
CA LEU A 92 -44.26 25.56 -4.80
C LEU A 92 -45.34 24.73 -5.49
N ASP A 93 -46.55 24.74 -4.95
CA ASP A 93 -47.78 24.38 -5.66
C ASP A 93 -48.96 25.01 -4.96
N LYS A 94 -49.40 26.16 -5.47
CA LYS A 94 -50.76 26.74 -5.43
C LYS A 94 -50.72 28.20 -5.87
N TRP A 95 -50.64 28.42 -7.18
CA TRP A 95 -51.19 29.62 -7.81
C TRP A 95 -52.01 29.22 -9.03
N LYS A 96 -53.26 28.89 -8.75
CA LYS A 96 -54.39 29.14 -9.65
C LYS A 96 -55.48 29.73 -8.80
N ASN A 97 -56.07 30.82 -9.30
CA ASN A 97 -57.20 31.57 -8.76
C ASN A 97 -56.83 32.63 -7.70
N HIS A 98 -56.71 33.89 -8.10
CA HIS A 98 -57.87 34.79 -8.14
C HIS A 98 -57.45 36.10 -8.80
N ASP A 99 -57.95 36.29 -10.01
CA ASP A 99 -58.12 37.60 -10.60
C ASP A 99 -59.44 38.21 -10.09
N ALA A 100 -59.54 39.53 -10.14
CA ALA A 100 -60.65 40.38 -9.68
C ALA A 100 -60.76 40.64 -8.17
N LYS A 101 -60.21 41.80 -7.75
CA LYS A 101 -60.99 42.95 -7.28
C LYS A 101 -60.10 44.18 -7.18
N ASN A 102 -60.30 45.10 -8.13
CA ASN A 102 -60.15 46.53 -7.88
C ASN A 102 -60.92 46.89 -6.60
N GLU A 103 -60.29 47.61 -5.68
CA GLU A 103 -60.89 48.82 -5.10
C GLU A 103 -59.85 49.64 -4.32
N PRO A 104 -60.06 50.96 -4.25
CA PRO A 104 -59.00 51.95 -4.20
C PRO A 104 -58.82 52.56 -2.81
N PHE A 105 -57.74 53.34 -2.71
CA PHE A 105 -57.53 54.44 -1.78
C PHE A 105 -58.81 55.00 -1.15
N LEU A 106 -58.88 54.93 0.18
CA LEU A 106 -59.73 55.77 1.02
C LEU A 106 -59.31 57.23 0.82
N MET A 107 -60.01 57.91 -0.09
CA MET A 107 -60.09 59.37 -0.10
C MET A 107 -61.07 59.77 1.00
N GLU A 108 -60.54 60.59 1.89
CA GLU A 108 -61.24 61.24 2.99
C GLU A 108 -62.39 62.11 2.46
N GLU A 109 -63.45 62.13 3.25
CA GLU A 109 -64.83 62.45 2.94
C GLU A 109 -65.05 63.93 2.57
N ASN A 110 -64.75 64.32 1.33
CA ASN A 110 -65.34 65.54 0.75
C ASN A 110 -66.78 65.23 0.35
N LYS A 111 -67.69 65.63 1.23
CA LYS A 111 -69.14 65.58 1.10
C LYS A 111 -69.60 66.36 -0.15
N CYS A 112 -69.55 65.71 -1.32
CA CYS A 112 -70.25 66.17 -2.50
C CYS A 112 -71.75 66.12 -2.21
N LEU A 113 -72.36 67.28 -1.95
CA LEU A 113 -73.80 67.45 -2.00
C LEU A 113 -74.26 67.03 -3.40
N SER A 114 -74.97 65.90 -3.46
CA SER A 114 -75.55 65.35 -4.68
C SER A 114 -76.37 66.43 -5.42
N SER A 115 -76.29 66.47 -6.75
CA SER A 115 -76.94 67.49 -7.60
C SER A 115 -78.46 67.61 -7.38
N THR A 116 -79.11 66.61 -6.78
CA THR A 116 -80.52 66.63 -6.35
C THR A 116 -80.78 67.40 -5.05
N GLU A 117 -79.82 67.46 -4.11
CA GLU A 117 -79.96 68.21 -2.85
C GLU A 117 -79.80 69.72 -3.11
N SER A 118 -78.85 70.09 -3.97
CA SER A 118 -78.65 71.47 -4.46
C SER A 118 -79.90 72.04 -5.13
N LEU A 119 -80.56 71.25 -5.99
CA LEU A 119 -81.84 71.63 -6.62
C LEU A 119 -82.98 71.77 -5.61
N ARG A 120 -83.00 70.94 -4.56
CA ARG A 120 -84.01 71.02 -3.50
C ARG A 120 -83.82 72.28 -2.63
N GLN A 121 -82.57 72.65 -2.36
CA GLN A 121 -82.21 73.84 -1.59
C GLN A 121 -82.51 75.13 -2.39
N LEU A 122 -82.22 75.13 -3.70
CA LEU A 122 -82.62 76.23 -4.61
C LEU A 122 -84.14 76.36 -4.72
N SER A 123 -84.88 75.24 -4.79
CA SER A 123 -86.35 75.24 -4.79
C SER A 123 -86.95 75.78 -3.49
N GLN A 124 -86.35 75.46 -2.33
CA GLN A 124 -86.77 76.01 -1.04
C GLN A 124 -86.45 77.51 -0.91
N GLN A 125 -85.31 77.96 -1.44
CA GLN A 125 -84.96 79.39 -1.48
C GLN A 125 -85.89 80.17 -2.42
N LEU A 126 -86.28 79.60 -3.56
CA LEU A 126 -87.20 80.24 -4.52
C LEU A 126 -88.63 80.34 -3.96
N ASN A 127 -89.11 79.32 -3.23
CA ASN A 127 -90.40 79.39 -2.52
C ASN A 127 -90.39 80.38 -1.35
N GLY A 128 -89.25 80.57 -0.68
CA GLY A 128 -89.07 81.61 0.35
C GLY A 128 -89.16 83.02 -0.23
N LEU A 129 -88.48 83.28 -1.36
CA LEU A 129 -88.45 84.59 -2.03
C LEU A 129 -89.79 84.98 -2.68
N VAL A 130 -90.59 84.02 -3.13
CA VAL A 130 -91.94 84.26 -3.70
C VAL A 130 -92.99 84.54 -2.60
N SER A 131 -92.73 84.14 -1.34
CA SER A 131 -93.65 84.36 -0.21
C SER A 131 -93.50 85.73 0.47
N GLU A 132 -92.42 86.48 0.21
CA GLU A 132 -92.15 87.79 0.84
C GLU A 132 -92.46 89.02 -0.04
N SER A 133 -93.04 88.83 -1.24
CA SER A 133 -93.27 89.92 -2.21
C SER A 133 -94.73 90.38 -2.32
N SER A 134 -95.42 90.66 -1.20
CA SER A 134 -96.75 91.27 -1.23
C SER A 134 -97.04 92.24 -0.06
N SER A 135 -96.43 93.43 -0.05
CA SER A 135 -97.06 94.65 0.50
C SER A 135 -96.29 95.93 0.15
N TYR A 136 -96.15 96.25 -1.14
CA TYR A 136 -95.95 97.64 -1.55
C TYR A 136 -97.33 98.25 -1.80
N ILE A 137 -98.00 98.65 -0.71
CA ILE A 137 -99.17 99.52 -0.80
C ILE A 137 -98.64 100.96 -0.87
N ASN A 138 -98.81 101.52 -2.06
CA ASN A 138 -99.18 102.89 -2.41
C ASN A 138 -98.80 104.04 -1.47
N GLY A 139 -98.25 105.10 -2.07
CA GLY A 139 -97.70 106.25 -1.39
C GLY A 139 -98.70 107.18 -0.71
N GLU A 140 -98.08 108.24 -0.19
CA GLU A 140 -98.65 109.51 0.28
C GLU A 140 -98.83 109.64 1.81
N GLY A 141 -98.12 110.61 2.41
CA GLY A 141 -98.49 111.24 3.68
C GLY A 141 -97.54 111.07 4.88
N LEU A 142 -96.64 112.04 5.04
CA LEU A 142 -96.05 112.53 6.30
C LEU A 142 -95.11 111.58 7.09
N ALA A 143 -93.80 111.80 6.92
CA ALA A 143 -92.75 111.15 7.70
C ALA A 143 -92.77 111.60 9.18
N THR A 144 -93.06 110.67 10.09
CA THR A 144 -92.86 110.80 11.53
C THR A 144 -91.39 110.55 11.91
N SER A 145 -90.88 111.25 12.93
CA SER A 145 -89.50 111.14 13.46
C SER A 145 -89.08 109.70 13.83
N ALA A 146 -90.03 108.79 14.08
CA ALA A 146 -89.77 107.38 14.35
C ALA A 146 -89.23 106.64 13.12
N ASN A 147 -89.74 106.94 11.92
CA ASN A 147 -89.34 106.28 10.67
C ASN A 147 -87.90 106.63 10.24
N ILE A 148 -87.42 107.82 10.58
CA ILE A 148 -86.03 108.26 10.32
C ILE A 148 -85.06 107.55 11.26
N LYS A 149 -85.40 107.41 12.55
CA LYS A 149 -84.57 106.68 13.53
C LYS A 149 -84.50 105.18 13.24
N ASP A 150 -85.58 104.57 12.78
CA ASP A 150 -85.60 103.16 12.37
C ASP A 150 -84.77 102.92 11.10
N LEU A 151 -84.78 103.86 10.16
CA LEU A 151 -83.91 103.80 8.98
C LEU A 151 -82.43 103.98 9.38
N GLU A 152 -82.13 104.93 10.26
CA GLU A 152 -80.79 105.17 10.80
C GLU A 152 -80.23 103.96 11.57
N SER A 153 -81.06 103.34 12.42
CA SER A 153 -80.70 102.10 13.14
C SER A 153 -80.45 100.93 12.19
N ARG A 154 -81.27 100.78 11.14
CA ARG A 154 -81.04 99.77 10.09
C ARG A 154 -79.76 100.02 9.29
N TYR A 155 -79.42 101.27 8.96
CA TYR A 155 -78.16 101.60 8.31
C TYR A 155 -76.96 101.30 9.22
N GLN A 156 -77.07 101.59 10.52
CA GLN A 156 -76.02 101.31 11.49
C GLN A 156 -75.82 99.81 11.72
N GLU A 157 -76.91 99.03 11.81
CA GLU A 157 -76.88 97.56 11.87
C GLU A 157 -76.28 96.96 10.61
N LEU A 158 -76.66 97.47 9.43
CA LEU A 158 -76.09 97.03 8.15
C LEU A 158 -74.59 97.35 8.06
N SER A 159 -74.14 98.52 8.55
CA SER A 159 -72.72 98.87 8.63
C SER A 159 -71.95 97.92 9.54
N LEU A 160 -72.49 97.62 10.73
CA LEU A 160 -71.87 96.68 11.67
C LEU A 160 -71.83 95.25 11.11
N ALA A 161 -72.88 94.80 10.43
CA ALA A 161 -72.91 93.50 9.77
C ALA A 161 -71.91 93.43 8.61
N LEU A 162 -71.77 94.52 7.84
CA LEU A 162 -70.76 94.64 6.78
C LEU A 162 -69.34 94.63 7.35
N ASP A 163 -69.08 95.37 8.45
CA ASP A 163 -67.79 95.38 9.13
C ASP A 163 -67.44 94.01 9.73
N SER A 164 -68.41 93.33 10.33
CA SER A 164 -68.29 91.95 10.82
C SER A 164 -68.03 90.96 9.69
N SER A 165 -68.75 91.08 8.56
CA SER A 165 -68.51 90.28 7.35
C SER A 165 -67.13 90.55 6.75
N ASN A 166 -66.67 91.81 6.74
CA ASN A 166 -65.33 92.17 6.29
C ASN A 166 -64.24 91.60 7.20
N LEU A 167 -64.45 91.60 8.52
CA LEU A 167 -63.51 91.02 9.48
C LEU A 167 -63.41 89.49 9.32
N THR A 168 -64.55 88.81 9.21
CA THR A 168 -64.59 87.35 9.00
C THR A 168 -63.97 86.96 7.67
N ASN A 169 -64.22 87.71 6.58
CA ASN A 169 -63.55 87.48 5.29
C ASN A 169 -62.03 87.67 5.37
N LYS A 170 -61.54 88.68 6.12
CA LYS A 170 -60.10 88.85 6.37
C LYS A 170 -59.50 87.67 7.14
N GLN A 171 -60.20 87.17 8.16
CA GLN A 171 -59.77 85.99 8.92
C GLN A 171 -59.73 84.74 8.05
N LEU A 172 -60.77 84.48 7.25
CA LEU A 172 -60.82 83.36 6.31
C LEU A 172 -59.73 83.48 5.25
N SER A 173 -59.48 84.68 4.72
CA SER A 173 -58.40 84.92 3.75
C SER A 173 -57.03 84.63 4.35
N SER A 174 -56.78 85.08 5.59
CA SER A 174 -55.55 84.74 6.32
C SER A 174 -55.42 83.23 6.52
N LYS A 175 -56.53 82.54 6.86
CA LYS A 175 -56.51 81.10 7.07
C LYS A 175 -56.27 80.30 5.79
N ILE A 176 -56.86 80.74 4.67
CA ILE A 176 -56.60 80.17 3.34
C ILE A 176 -55.11 80.30 3.00
N GLU A 177 -54.51 81.47 3.26
CA GLU A 177 -53.10 81.69 2.96
C GLU A 177 -52.16 80.87 3.86
N GLU A 178 -52.47 80.76 5.15
CA GLU A 178 -51.76 79.84 6.06
C GLU A 178 -51.84 78.38 5.60
N LEU A 179 -53.04 77.90 5.22
CA LEU A 179 -53.23 76.52 4.76
C LEU A 179 -52.50 76.26 3.43
N LYS A 180 -52.46 77.22 2.52
CA LYS A 180 -51.66 77.12 1.29
C LYS A 180 -50.17 77.02 1.59
N GLN A 181 -49.66 77.85 2.49
CA GLN A 181 -48.26 77.82 2.90
C GLN A 181 -47.91 76.48 3.56
N GLN A 182 -48.74 75.99 4.49
CA GLN A 182 -48.56 74.67 5.10
C GLN A 182 -48.60 73.53 4.08
N HIS A 183 -49.52 73.60 3.10
CA HIS A 183 -49.59 72.61 2.04
C HIS A 183 -48.32 72.60 1.19
N GLN A 184 -47.81 73.77 0.82
CA GLN A 184 -46.57 73.89 0.05
C GLN A 184 -45.36 73.35 0.82
N GLU A 185 -45.21 73.69 2.11
CA GLU A 185 -44.13 73.16 2.96
C GLU A 185 -44.20 71.64 3.11
N THR A 186 -45.41 71.09 3.24
CA THR A 186 -45.62 69.63 3.32
C THR A 186 -45.25 68.95 2.00
N LEU A 187 -45.60 69.55 0.87
CA LEU A 187 -45.22 69.05 -0.46
C LEU A 187 -43.71 69.06 -0.66
N ASP A 188 -43.04 70.16 -0.31
CA ASP A 188 -41.59 70.31 -0.43
C ASP A 188 -40.85 69.30 0.47
N GLN A 189 -41.35 69.08 1.68
CA GLN A 189 -40.80 68.09 2.61
C GLN A 189 -41.00 66.66 2.09
N LEU A 190 -42.17 66.33 1.54
CA LEU A 190 -42.44 65.02 0.94
C LEU A 190 -41.53 64.78 -0.27
N GLU A 191 -41.33 65.78 -1.14
CA GLU A 191 -40.45 65.65 -2.30
C GLU A 191 -38.99 65.46 -1.87
N LYS A 192 -38.55 66.18 -0.82
CA LYS A 192 -37.21 66.02 -0.24
C LYS A 192 -37.01 64.62 0.33
N GLU A 193 -37.93 64.12 1.13
CA GLU A 193 -37.86 62.77 1.72
C GLU A 193 -37.86 61.69 0.65
N LYS A 194 -38.65 61.85 -0.41
CA LYS A 194 -38.66 60.94 -1.56
C LYS A 194 -37.28 60.89 -2.22
N LYS A 195 -36.66 62.04 -2.50
CA LYS A 195 -35.31 62.11 -3.10
C LYS A 195 -34.26 61.50 -2.17
N GLU A 196 -34.34 61.75 -0.87
CA GLU A 196 -33.42 61.17 0.12
C GLU A 196 -33.57 59.65 0.21
N PHE A 197 -34.79 59.12 0.17
CA PHE A 197 -35.06 57.68 0.16
C PHE A 197 -34.55 57.03 -1.13
N GLU A 198 -34.84 57.61 -2.29
CA GLU A 198 -34.33 57.15 -3.58
C GLU A 198 -32.80 57.13 -3.59
N GLN A 199 -32.14 58.16 -3.05
CA GLN A 199 -30.68 58.21 -2.95
C GLN A 199 -30.13 57.11 -2.02
N LYS A 200 -30.77 56.86 -0.87
CA LYS A 200 -30.39 55.78 0.05
C LYS A 200 -30.53 54.41 -0.63
N LEU A 201 -31.66 54.18 -1.29
CA LEU A 201 -31.92 52.94 -2.04
C LEU A 201 -30.87 52.71 -3.14
N MET A 202 -30.50 53.75 -3.89
CA MET A 202 -29.48 53.64 -4.94
C MET A 202 -28.09 53.32 -4.37
N LYS A 203 -27.73 53.89 -3.21
CA LYS A 203 -26.46 53.59 -2.52
C LYS A 203 -26.44 52.15 -2.01
N GLU A 204 -27.51 51.70 -1.37
CA GLU A 204 -27.63 50.32 -0.88
C GLU A 204 -27.65 49.30 -2.03
N GLN A 205 -28.37 49.60 -3.12
CA GLN A 205 -28.35 48.75 -4.31
C GLN A 205 -26.94 48.69 -4.93
N GLY A 206 -26.21 49.80 -4.93
CA GLY A 206 -24.81 49.86 -5.36
C GLY A 206 -23.90 48.97 -4.51
N SER A 207 -23.97 49.08 -3.18
CA SER A 207 -23.14 48.29 -2.26
C SER A 207 -23.44 46.79 -2.35
N LEU A 208 -24.71 46.41 -2.51
CA LEU A 208 -25.12 45.01 -2.72
C LEU A 208 -24.59 44.45 -4.04
N ARG A 209 -24.60 45.24 -5.12
CA ARG A 209 -24.01 44.84 -6.41
C ARG A 209 -22.50 44.62 -6.30
N GLU A 210 -21.79 45.50 -5.60
CA GLU A 210 -20.35 45.35 -5.37
C GLU A 210 -20.05 44.10 -4.53
N GLN A 211 -20.80 43.86 -3.45
CA GLN A 211 -20.69 42.64 -2.64
C GLN A 211 -20.89 41.38 -3.48
N LEU A 212 -21.94 41.34 -4.30
CA LEU A 212 -22.21 40.22 -5.21
C LEU A 212 -21.05 40.00 -6.18
N GLN A 213 -20.48 41.06 -6.75
CA GLN A 213 -19.35 40.97 -7.66
C GLN A 213 -18.10 40.39 -6.98
N VAL A 214 -17.82 40.81 -5.74
CA VAL A 214 -16.71 40.27 -4.95
C VAL A 214 -16.94 38.79 -4.61
N HIS A 215 -18.17 38.40 -4.27
CA HIS A 215 -18.50 37.00 -4.02
C HIS A 215 -18.34 36.13 -5.27
N ILE A 216 -18.81 36.58 -6.43
CA ILE A 216 -18.62 35.86 -7.70
C ILE A 216 -17.13 35.64 -7.99
N GLN A 217 -16.30 36.67 -7.81
CA GLN A 217 -14.84 36.54 -7.99
C GLN A 217 -14.22 35.57 -6.99
N THR A 218 -14.62 35.65 -5.72
CA THR A 218 -14.13 34.77 -4.65
C THR A 218 -14.48 33.31 -4.94
N ILE A 219 -15.72 33.05 -5.35
CA ILE A 219 -16.17 31.71 -5.76
C ILE A 219 -15.34 31.23 -6.96
N GLY A 220 -15.09 32.09 -7.96
CA GLY A 220 -14.26 31.73 -9.12
C GLY A 220 -12.83 31.31 -8.73
N ILE A 221 -12.20 32.04 -7.81
CA ILE A 221 -10.87 31.68 -7.27
C ILE A 221 -10.94 30.31 -6.58
N LEU A 222 -11.89 30.13 -5.66
CA LEU A 222 -12.02 28.88 -4.91
C LEU A 222 -12.30 27.67 -5.82
N VAL A 223 -13.13 27.83 -6.85
CA VAL A 223 -13.40 26.77 -7.83
C VAL A 223 -12.14 26.42 -8.63
N SER A 224 -11.35 27.43 -9.04
CA SER A 224 -10.08 27.19 -9.73
C SER A 224 -9.05 26.48 -8.84
N GLU A 225 -8.89 26.93 -7.59
CA GLU A 225 -7.97 26.31 -6.62
C GLU A 225 -8.40 24.89 -6.28
N LYS A 226 -9.71 24.63 -6.12
CA LYS A 226 -10.25 23.28 -5.93
C LYS A 226 -9.90 22.36 -7.10
N THR A 227 -10.00 22.86 -8.33
CA THR A 227 -9.70 22.08 -9.54
C THR A 227 -8.21 21.78 -9.67
N ASP A 228 -7.35 22.76 -9.39
CA ASP A 228 -5.89 22.60 -9.37
C ASP A 228 -5.47 21.56 -8.31
N LEU A 229 -5.98 21.69 -7.08
CA LEU A 229 -5.70 20.75 -6.00
C LEU A 229 -6.20 19.34 -6.31
N HIS A 230 -7.39 19.21 -6.89
CA HIS A 230 -7.92 17.92 -7.30
C HIS A 230 -7.03 17.25 -8.36
N THR A 231 -6.56 18.01 -9.35
CA THR A 231 -5.65 17.52 -10.39
C THR A 231 -4.31 17.09 -9.78
N ALA A 232 -3.72 17.90 -8.91
CA ALA A 232 -2.48 17.57 -8.21
C ALA A 232 -2.62 16.32 -7.33
N LEU A 233 -3.75 16.14 -6.65
CA LEU A 233 -4.06 14.96 -5.84
C LEU A 233 -4.12 13.70 -6.72
N VAL A 234 -4.84 13.75 -7.84
CA VAL A 234 -4.93 12.61 -8.77
C VAL A 234 -3.56 12.23 -9.31
N HIS A 235 -2.75 13.20 -9.74
CA HIS A 235 -1.38 12.94 -10.19
C HIS A 235 -0.51 12.31 -9.10
N THR A 236 -0.61 12.80 -7.86
CA THR A 236 0.15 12.25 -6.73
C THR A 236 -0.29 10.83 -6.42
N GLN A 237 -1.60 10.55 -6.43
CA GLN A 237 -2.14 9.20 -6.25
C GLN A 237 -1.67 8.23 -7.35
N GLN A 238 -1.66 8.67 -8.61
CA GLN A 238 -1.12 7.88 -9.73
C GLN A 238 0.36 7.56 -9.52
N ALA A 239 1.17 8.55 -9.13
CA ALA A 239 2.60 8.38 -8.88
C ALA A 239 2.86 7.42 -7.72
N VAL A 240 2.07 7.50 -6.64
CA VAL A 240 2.16 6.55 -5.51
C VAL A 240 1.83 5.13 -5.96
N ARG A 241 0.78 4.92 -6.77
CA ARG A 241 0.44 3.59 -7.30
C ARG A 241 1.56 3.02 -8.18
N GLN A 242 2.15 3.84 -9.05
CA GLN A 242 3.28 3.41 -9.87
C GLN A 242 4.49 3.02 -8.99
N LYS A 243 4.82 3.84 -7.99
CA LYS A 243 5.93 3.56 -7.07
C LYS A 243 5.70 2.32 -6.22
N ALA A 244 4.46 2.04 -5.83
CA ALA A 244 4.09 0.80 -5.15
C ALA A 244 4.39 -0.43 -6.04
N GLY A 245 3.96 -0.40 -7.31
CA GLY A 245 4.28 -1.46 -8.27
C GLY A 245 5.79 -1.66 -8.50
N GLU A 246 6.54 -0.57 -8.69
CA GLU A 246 8.01 -0.64 -8.81
C GLU A 246 8.66 -1.24 -7.54
N SER A 247 8.13 -0.94 -6.35
CA SER A 247 8.62 -1.51 -5.10
C SER A 247 8.33 -3.00 -4.97
N GLU A 248 7.15 -3.47 -5.40
CA GLU A 248 6.78 -4.89 -5.42
C GLU A 248 7.66 -5.69 -6.40
N ASP A 249 7.95 -5.14 -7.58
CA ASP A 249 8.87 -5.74 -8.55
C ASP A 249 10.29 -5.87 -7.98
N LEU A 250 10.78 -4.81 -7.30
CA LEU A 250 12.09 -4.84 -6.64
C LEU A 250 12.12 -5.86 -5.48
N ALA A 251 11.05 -5.97 -4.70
CA ALA A 251 10.93 -6.96 -3.63
C ALA A 251 10.99 -8.40 -4.20
N SER A 252 10.28 -8.65 -5.30
CA SER A 252 10.29 -9.94 -5.99
C SER A 252 11.68 -10.29 -6.52
N ARG A 253 12.37 -9.35 -7.17
CA ARG A 253 13.75 -9.53 -7.64
C ARG A 253 14.73 -9.81 -6.49
N LEU A 254 14.58 -9.11 -5.37
CA LEU A 254 15.40 -9.32 -4.18
C LEU A 254 15.17 -10.72 -3.59
N GLN A 255 13.93 -11.20 -3.54
CA GLN A 255 13.61 -12.55 -3.08
C GLN A 255 14.27 -13.61 -3.97
N SER A 256 14.17 -13.49 -5.29
CA SER A 256 14.86 -14.41 -6.22
C SER A 256 16.39 -14.36 -6.04
N SER A 257 16.96 -13.18 -5.83
CA SER A 257 18.40 -13.04 -5.56
C SER A 257 18.80 -13.74 -4.26
N ARG A 258 18.02 -13.60 -3.18
CA ARG A 258 18.27 -14.28 -1.90
C ARG A 258 18.20 -15.80 -2.04
N GLN A 259 17.22 -16.31 -2.79
CA GLN A 259 17.13 -17.74 -3.08
C GLN A 259 18.38 -18.24 -3.82
N ARG A 260 18.80 -17.53 -4.86
CA ARG A 260 20.02 -17.88 -5.62
C ARG A 260 21.27 -17.88 -4.74
N VAL A 261 21.41 -16.90 -3.84
CA VAL A 261 22.53 -16.87 -2.88
C VAL A 261 22.51 -18.11 -1.99
N GLY A 262 21.34 -18.46 -1.43
CA GLY A 262 21.21 -19.68 -0.62
C GLY A 262 21.49 -20.98 -1.41
N GLU A 263 21.20 -21.02 -2.70
CA GLU A 263 21.59 -22.12 -3.59
C GLU A 263 23.11 -22.20 -3.76
N LEU A 264 23.76 -21.06 -4.02
CA LEU A 264 25.21 -21.00 -4.17
C LEU A 264 25.95 -21.36 -2.88
N GLU A 265 25.45 -20.96 -1.71
CA GLU A 265 26.02 -21.33 -0.42
C GLU A 265 25.95 -22.85 -0.17
N ARG A 266 24.83 -23.49 -0.54
CA ARG A 266 24.69 -24.95 -0.49
C ARG A 266 25.65 -25.66 -1.44
N THR A 267 25.77 -25.19 -2.68
CA THR A 267 26.73 -25.75 -3.66
C THR A 267 28.17 -25.58 -3.18
N LEU A 268 28.53 -24.41 -2.64
CA LEU A 268 29.87 -24.15 -2.12
C LEU A 268 30.21 -25.07 -0.94
N SER A 269 29.24 -25.31 -0.05
CA SER A 269 29.39 -26.23 1.07
C SER A 269 29.62 -27.67 0.59
N ALA A 270 28.85 -28.12 -0.41
CA ALA A 270 29.00 -29.44 -1.02
C ALA A 270 30.32 -29.61 -1.76
N VAL A 271 30.79 -28.59 -2.48
CA VAL A 271 32.11 -28.60 -3.14
C VAL A 271 33.22 -28.64 -2.09
N SER A 272 33.09 -27.91 -0.98
CA SER A 272 34.07 -27.93 0.11
C SER A 272 34.18 -29.30 0.78
N THR A 273 33.06 -29.98 1.03
CA THR A 273 33.07 -31.35 1.59
C THR A 273 33.66 -32.34 0.59
N GLN A 274 33.30 -32.24 -0.69
CA GLN A 274 33.86 -33.07 -1.75
C GLN A 274 35.39 -32.87 -1.87
N GLN A 275 35.87 -31.63 -1.81
CA GLN A 275 37.30 -31.31 -1.85
C GLN A 275 38.05 -32.00 -0.71
N LYS A 276 37.53 -31.92 0.52
CA LYS A 276 38.14 -32.59 1.69
C LYS A 276 38.20 -34.12 1.51
N GLN A 277 37.18 -34.71 0.91
CA GLN A 277 37.16 -36.15 0.63
C GLN A 277 38.19 -36.55 -0.44
N VAL A 278 38.30 -35.76 -1.52
CA VAL A 278 39.32 -35.96 -2.56
C VAL A 278 40.72 -35.80 -1.98
N ASP A 279 40.97 -34.80 -1.14
CA ASP A 279 42.27 -34.61 -0.47
C ASP A 279 42.63 -35.81 0.43
N LYS A 280 41.64 -36.37 1.13
CA LYS A 280 41.83 -37.59 1.91
C LYS A 280 42.20 -38.78 1.01
N HIS A 281 41.45 -38.98 -0.07
CA HIS A 281 41.71 -40.06 -1.03
C HIS A 281 43.10 -39.94 -1.68
N ASN A 282 43.51 -38.74 -2.08
CA ASN A 282 44.84 -38.48 -2.63
C ASN A 282 45.96 -38.79 -1.62
N LYS A 283 45.76 -38.46 -0.33
CA LYS A 283 46.71 -38.83 0.73
C LYS A 283 46.84 -40.35 0.86
N ASP A 284 45.73 -41.08 0.76
CA ASP A 284 45.74 -42.54 0.86
C ASP A 284 46.40 -43.20 -0.37
N LEU A 285 46.09 -42.71 -1.59
CA LEU A 285 46.80 -43.12 -2.81
C LEU A 285 48.31 -42.85 -2.74
N THR A 286 48.71 -41.72 -2.14
CA THR A 286 50.14 -41.39 -1.94
C THR A 286 50.81 -42.40 -1.02
N LYS A 287 50.15 -42.79 0.08
CA LYS A 287 50.66 -43.82 0.99
C LYS A 287 50.78 -45.18 0.31
N GLU A 288 49.77 -45.58 -0.47
CA GLU A 288 49.78 -46.85 -1.21
C GLU A 288 50.90 -46.88 -2.25
N ARG A 289 51.08 -45.78 -3.01
CA ARG A 289 52.22 -45.62 -3.92
C ARG A 289 53.55 -45.81 -3.20
N ASP A 290 53.73 -45.19 -2.03
CA ASP A 290 54.98 -45.26 -1.27
C ASP A 290 55.21 -46.67 -0.68
N ALA A 291 54.15 -47.34 -0.24
CA ALA A 291 54.19 -48.72 0.22
C ALA A 291 54.58 -49.68 -0.92
N LEU A 292 53.94 -49.57 -2.09
CA LEU A 292 54.29 -50.36 -3.28
C LEU A 292 55.73 -50.10 -3.74
N LYS A 293 56.20 -48.86 -3.66
CA LYS A 293 57.58 -48.51 -3.98
C LYS A 293 58.58 -49.20 -3.04
N LEU A 294 58.24 -49.29 -1.75
CA LEU A 294 59.07 -50.00 -0.76
C LEU A 294 59.06 -51.52 -1.01
N GLU A 295 57.89 -52.10 -1.30
CA GLU A 295 57.75 -53.52 -1.61
C GLU A 295 58.52 -53.90 -2.89
N LEU A 296 58.48 -53.05 -3.93
CA LEU A 296 59.29 -53.21 -5.13
C LEU A 296 60.80 -53.19 -4.83
N TYR A 297 61.26 -52.28 -3.97
CA TYR A 297 62.66 -52.23 -3.57
C TYR A 297 63.09 -53.51 -2.85
N LYS A 298 62.26 -54.01 -1.93
CA LYS A 298 62.50 -55.25 -1.19
C LYS A 298 62.55 -56.46 -2.12
N ASN A 299 61.53 -56.63 -2.98
CA ASN A 299 61.50 -57.72 -3.96
C ASN A 299 62.69 -57.68 -4.91
N ASN A 300 63.14 -56.49 -5.31
CA ASN A 300 64.31 -56.38 -6.17
C ASN A 300 65.59 -56.83 -5.45
N LYS A 301 65.74 -56.49 -4.16
CA LYS A 301 66.85 -56.98 -3.33
C LYS A 301 66.81 -58.50 -3.17
N ASP A 302 65.65 -59.06 -2.80
CA ASP A 302 65.49 -60.50 -2.64
C ASP A 302 65.77 -61.25 -3.96
N ASN A 303 65.42 -60.65 -5.11
CA ASN A 303 65.73 -61.19 -6.43
C ASN A 303 67.23 -61.17 -6.75
N GLU A 304 67.96 -60.10 -6.38
CA GLU A 304 69.42 -60.07 -6.50
C GLU A 304 70.08 -61.11 -5.60
N ASP A 305 69.65 -61.25 -4.35
CA ASP A 305 70.14 -62.29 -3.42
C ASP A 305 69.88 -63.71 -3.97
N LEU A 306 68.70 -63.95 -4.56
CA LEU A 306 68.36 -65.22 -5.21
C LEU A 306 69.20 -65.50 -6.47
N LYS A 307 69.51 -64.48 -7.28
CA LYS A 307 70.41 -64.62 -8.43
C LYS A 307 71.82 -64.99 -7.99
N GLU A 308 72.33 -64.39 -6.92
CA GLU A 308 73.63 -64.73 -6.35
C GLU A 308 73.65 -66.19 -5.87
N HIS A 309 72.61 -66.60 -5.13
CA HIS A 309 72.50 -67.99 -4.67
C HIS A 309 72.38 -69.00 -5.82
N ASN A 310 71.62 -68.69 -6.86
CA ASN A 310 71.54 -69.52 -8.07
C ASN A 310 72.90 -69.63 -8.76
N SER A 311 73.65 -68.52 -8.87
CA SER A 311 74.99 -68.52 -9.46
C SER A 311 75.96 -69.39 -8.64
N GLU A 312 75.86 -69.37 -7.31
CA GLU A 312 76.65 -70.23 -6.42
C GLU A 312 76.28 -71.73 -6.59
N LEU A 313 75.00 -72.05 -6.69
CA LEU A 313 74.52 -73.42 -6.92
C LEU A 313 74.97 -73.95 -8.30
N GLU A 314 74.90 -73.12 -9.34
CA GLU A 314 75.41 -73.46 -10.68
C GLU A 314 76.92 -73.74 -10.65
N GLU A 315 77.72 -72.97 -9.89
CA GLU A 315 79.14 -73.23 -9.72
C GLU A 315 79.40 -74.56 -8.99
N ARG A 316 78.70 -74.82 -7.88
CA ARG A 316 78.81 -76.08 -7.14
C ARG A 316 78.45 -77.28 -8.00
N LEU A 317 77.40 -77.17 -8.81
CA LEU A 317 77.01 -78.21 -9.76
C LEU A 317 78.13 -78.45 -10.78
N ARG A 318 78.72 -77.38 -11.32
CA ARG A 318 79.83 -77.46 -12.28
C ARG A 318 81.05 -78.14 -11.67
N VAL A 319 81.40 -77.84 -10.42
CA VAL A 319 82.49 -78.49 -9.69
C VAL A 319 82.19 -79.98 -9.49
N CYS A 320 80.99 -80.33 -9.01
CA CYS A 320 80.58 -81.72 -8.82
C CYS A 320 80.58 -82.51 -10.14
N MET A 321 80.18 -81.88 -11.25
CA MET A 321 80.27 -82.49 -12.59
C MET A 321 81.72 -82.78 -12.99
N LYS A 322 82.67 -81.87 -12.73
CA LYS A 322 84.10 -82.10 -12.98
C LYS A 322 84.66 -83.22 -12.08
N GLU A 323 84.27 -83.26 -10.81
CA GLU A 323 84.65 -84.34 -9.89
C GLU A 323 84.09 -85.68 -10.35
N LYS A 324 82.83 -85.72 -10.81
CA LYS A 324 82.21 -86.91 -11.41
C LYS A 324 82.98 -87.37 -12.64
N GLU A 325 83.33 -86.46 -13.56
CA GLU A 325 84.13 -86.77 -14.75
C GLU A 325 85.51 -87.33 -14.35
N ALA A 326 86.17 -86.74 -13.35
CA ALA A 326 87.46 -87.21 -12.84
C ALA A 326 87.35 -88.61 -12.20
N LEU A 327 86.33 -88.86 -11.39
CA LEU A 327 86.06 -90.19 -10.81
C LEU A 327 85.73 -91.20 -11.92
N GLN A 328 84.98 -90.80 -12.94
CA GLN A 328 84.65 -91.66 -14.06
C GLN A 328 85.89 -92.05 -14.87
N LEU A 329 86.84 -91.12 -15.08
CA LEU A 329 88.16 -91.43 -15.65
C LEU A 329 88.97 -92.37 -14.74
N GLY A 330 88.95 -92.14 -13.42
CA GLY A 330 89.61 -93.02 -12.45
C GLY A 330 89.03 -94.43 -12.41
N VAL A 331 87.70 -94.57 -12.51
CA VAL A 331 87.02 -95.86 -12.65
C VAL A 331 87.44 -96.55 -13.94
N GLN A 332 87.47 -95.85 -15.08
CA GLN A 332 87.96 -96.44 -16.34
C GLN A 332 89.42 -96.91 -16.24
N GLU A 333 90.28 -96.19 -15.51
CA GLU A 333 91.66 -96.62 -15.26
C GLU A 333 91.72 -97.87 -14.37
N LEU A 334 90.92 -97.90 -13.30
CA LEU A 334 90.80 -99.06 -12.41
C LEU A 334 90.18 -100.26 -13.13
N GLU A 335 89.17 -100.07 -13.98
CA GLU A 335 88.58 -101.10 -14.82
C GLU A 335 89.63 -101.69 -15.76
N LYS A 336 90.47 -100.88 -16.42
CA LYS A 336 91.59 -101.41 -17.21
C LYS A 336 92.58 -102.22 -16.38
N LYS A 337 92.86 -101.80 -15.14
CA LYS A 337 93.71 -102.55 -14.21
C LYS A 337 93.03 -103.83 -13.71
N LEU A 338 91.72 -103.78 -13.50
CA LEU A 338 90.91 -104.91 -13.09
C LEU A 338 90.80 -105.90 -14.23
N GLU A 339 90.48 -105.50 -15.45
CA GLU A 339 90.42 -106.34 -16.64
C GLU A 339 91.78 -107.04 -16.87
N MET A 340 92.90 -106.34 -16.64
CA MET A 340 94.24 -106.94 -16.62
C MET A 340 94.40 -107.98 -15.49
N SER A 341 93.92 -107.66 -14.29
CA SER A 341 93.98 -108.52 -13.10
C SER A 341 92.98 -109.68 -13.15
N GLU A 342 91.85 -109.53 -13.84
CA GLU A 342 90.82 -110.50 -14.15
C GLU A 342 91.30 -111.38 -15.28
N LEU A 343 92.04 -110.88 -16.27
CA LEU A 343 92.79 -111.74 -17.20
C LEU A 343 93.78 -112.62 -16.44
N LEU A 344 94.41 -112.09 -15.39
CA LEU A 344 95.23 -112.87 -14.45
C LEU A 344 94.37 -113.83 -13.60
N LEU A 345 93.23 -113.40 -13.04
CA LEU A 345 92.36 -114.20 -12.14
C LEU A 345 91.48 -115.23 -12.86
N GLN A 346 91.11 -114.99 -14.10
CA GLN A 346 90.39 -115.90 -15.01
C GLN A 346 91.33 -117.04 -15.46
N GLN A 347 92.66 -116.90 -15.28
CA GLN A 347 93.58 -118.04 -15.24
C GLN A 347 93.50 -118.87 -13.95
N PHE A 348 93.02 -118.29 -12.84
CA PHE A 348 93.07 -118.91 -11.52
C PHE A 348 91.72 -119.32 -10.92
N SER A 349 90.56 -118.95 -11.46
CA SER A 349 89.28 -119.14 -10.73
C SER A 349 88.04 -119.33 -11.62
N SER A 350 87.76 -120.59 -11.97
CA SER A 350 86.40 -121.07 -12.19
C SER A 350 85.76 -121.44 -10.84
N GLY A 351 84.83 -120.63 -10.29
CA GLY A 351 84.02 -121.04 -9.13
C GLY A 351 83.14 -120.01 -8.38
N SER A 352 81.82 -120.01 -8.69
CA SER A 352 80.64 -119.74 -7.81
C SER A 352 80.22 -118.30 -7.40
N LYS A 353 79.03 -118.20 -6.75
CA LYS A 353 77.95 -117.16 -6.78
C LYS A 353 77.59 -116.64 -5.34
N PRO A 354 76.43 -115.97 -5.11
CA PRO A 354 76.07 -114.53 -4.81
C PRO A 354 75.98 -114.23 -3.27
N PRO A 355 75.05 -113.45 -2.61
CA PRO A 355 74.05 -112.37 -2.92
C PRO A 355 73.99 -111.20 -1.85
N ASP A 356 73.02 -110.25 -1.92
CA ASP A 356 72.51 -109.50 -0.73
C ASP A 356 71.10 -108.86 -0.92
N SER A 357 70.17 -109.02 0.02
CA SER A 357 68.74 -108.59 -0.07
C SER A 357 68.16 -108.02 1.23
N ASN A 358 68.97 -107.85 2.27
CA ASN A 358 68.46 -107.51 3.61
C ASN A 358 68.42 -106.00 3.89
N GLN A 359 69.14 -105.19 3.11
CA GLN A 359 69.32 -103.75 3.37
C GLN A 359 68.14 -102.88 2.89
N GLN A 360 67.39 -103.33 1.88
CA GLN A 360 66.24 -102.59 1.33
C GLN A 360 65.01 -102.58 2.27
N LEU A 361 64.83 -103.64 3.08
CA LEU A 361 63.69 -103.75 3.99
C LEU A 361 63.81 -102.76 5.17
N GLN A 362 65.03 -102.50 5.63
CA GLN A 362 65.31 -101.56 6.73
C GLN A 362 64.99 -100.12 6.32
N GLN A 363 65.37 -99.71 5.10
CA GLN A 363 65.13 -98.35 4.58
C GLN A 363 63.63 -98.05 4.41
N ALA A 364 62.85 -99.03 3.95
CA ALA A 364 61.40 -98.86 3.76
C ALA A 364 60.63 -98.64 5.08
N LEU A 365 61.09 -99.23 6.19
CA LEU A 365 60.45 -99.05 7.50
C LEU A 365 60.72 -97.65 8.08
N GLU A 366 61.93 -97.12 7.90
CA GLU A 366 62.28 -95.76 8.36
C GLU A 366 61.55 -94.66 7.56
N GLU A 367 61.39 -94.84 6.25
CA GLU A 367 60.59 -93.92 5.43
C GLU A 367 59.11 -93.91 5.85
N ARG A 368 58.55 -95.08 6.18
CA ARG A 368 57.17 -95.19 6.67
C ARG A 368 56.96 -94.37 7.94
N ALA A 369 57.87 -94.47 8.91
CA ALA A 369 57.78 -93.74 10.18
C ALA A 369 57.88 -92.21 9.98
N ARG A 370 58.72 -91.75 9.04
CA ARG A 370 58.84 -90.32 8.68
C ARG A 370 57.57 -89.78 8.02
N LEU A 371 56.97 -90.53 7.12
CA LEU A 371 55.71 -90.16 6.47
C LEU A 371 54.56 -90.10 7.47
N GLU A 372 54.50 -91.03 8.41
CA GLU A 372 53.46 -91.09 9.46
C GLU A 372 53.51 -89.85 10.37
N THR A 373 54.72 -89.38 10.72
CA THR A 373 54.91 -88.12 11.46
C THR A 373 54.44 -86.90 10.66
N ARG A 374 54.76 -86.85 9.36
CA ARG A 374 54.37 -85.74 8.48
C ARG A 374 52.85 -85.68 8.26
N VAL A 375 52.18 -86.83 8.17
CA VAL A 375 50.72 -86.93 8.11
C VAL A 375 50.08 -86.41 9.39
N GLY A 376 50.66 -86.70 10.57
CA GLY A 376 50.21 -86.15 11.85
C GLY A 376 50.25 -84.62 11.87
N GLN A 377 51.38 -84.03 11.49
CA GLN A 377 51.55 -82.58 11.42
C GLN A 377 50.55 -81.91 10.46
N LEU A 378 50.34 -82.50 9.28
CA LEU A 378 49.36 -82.01 8.31
C LEU A 378 47.91 -82.10 8.81
N LYS A 379 47.60 -83.12 9.62
CA LYS A 379 46.27 -83.27 10.22
C LYS A 379 45.99 -82.20 11.27
N ASP A 380 47.01 -81.80 12.03
CA ASP A 380 46.86 -80.75 13.05
C ASP A 380 46.78 -79.35 12.42
N THR A 381 47.54 -79.06 11.35
CA THR A 381 47.40 -77.80 10.61
C THR A 381 46.03 -77.71 9.93
N LEU A 382 45.53 -78.82 9.38
CA LEU A 382 44.18 -78.86 8.79
C LEU A 382 43.10 -78.55 9.82
N LYS A 383 43.18 -79.13 11.02
CA LYS A 383 42.24 -78.82 12.11
C LYS A 383 42.30 -77.35 12.53
N HIS A 384 43.49 -76.77 12.59
CA HIS A 384 43.65 -75.36 12.94
C HIS A 384 43.00 -74.44 11.91
N MET A 385 43.24 -74.69 10.61
CA MET A 385 42.61 -73.94 9.51
C MET A 385 41.08 -74.11 9.49
N GLN A 386 40.57 -75.29 9.85
CA GLN A 386 39.13 -75.52 9.99
C GLN A 386 38.53 -74.64 11.10
N LEU A 387 39.17 -74.57 12.26
CA LEU A 387 38.73 -73.74 13.38
C LEU A 387 38.71 -72.25 13.01
N GLU A 388 39.75 -71.74 12.35
CA GLU A 388 39.81 -70.34 11.91
C GLU A 388 38.73 -70.01 10.89
N ARG A 389 38.49 -70.91 9.93
CA ARG A 389 37.41 -70.75 8.94
C ARG A 389 36.04 -70.74 9.61
N ASP A 390 35.79 -71.65 10.56
CA ASP A 390 34.52 -71.71 11.26
C ASP A 390 34.28 -70.44 12.11
N LYS A 391 35.33 -69.92 12.77
CA LYS A 391 35.29 -68.64 13.48
C LYS A 391 35.01 -67.47 12.55
N TYR A 392 35.62 -67.43 11.37
CA TYR A 392 35.36 -66.39 10.38
C TYR A 392 33.91 -66.41 9.87
N VAL A 393 33.37 -67.61 9.64
CA VAL A 393 31.96 -67.79 9.25
C VAL A 393 31.01 -67.30 10.34
N GLU A 394 31.33 -67.54 11.62
CA GLU A 394 30.53 -67.05 12.74
C GLU A 394 30.53 -65.52 12.83
N ASN A 395 31.71 -64.88 12.76
CA ASN A 395 31.83 -63.42 12.75
C ASN A 395 31.03 -62.78 11.59
N LEU A 396 31.10 -63.35 10.39
CA LEU A 396 30.32 -62.85 9.24
C LEU A 396 28.80 -62.97 9.46
N LYS A 397 28.34 -64.00 10.17
CA LYS A 397 26.92 -64.14 10.51
C LYS A 397 26.48 -63.06 11.50
N GLU A 398 27.29 -62.79 12.53
CA GLU A 398 27.02 -61.74 13.51
C GLU A 398 26.98 -60.35 12.87
N ASP A 399 27.97 -60.02 12.03
CA ASP A 399 28.00 -58.74 11.30
C ASP A 399 26.79 -58.59 10.38
N ASN A 400 26.41 -59.64 9.66
CA ASN A 400 25.25 -59.61 8.78
C ASN A 400 23.95 -59.40 9.59
N ALA A 401 23.80 -60.07 10.73
CA ALA A 401 22.66 -59.85 11.62
C ALA A 401 22.62 -58.41 12.17
N PHE A 402 23.77 -57.85 12.54
CA PHE A 402 23.89 -56.46 12.99
C PHE A 402 23.44 -55.47 11.91
N TRP A 403 23.91 -55.64 10.67
CA TRP A 403 23.53 -54.76 9.56
C TRP A 403 22.07 -54.91 9.15
N GLN A 404 21.52 -56.12 9.19
CA GLN A 404 20.10 -56.36 8.93
C GLN A 404 19.21 -55.64 9.94
N GLU A 405 19.54 -55.74 11.24
CA GLU A 405 18.80 -55.04 12.30
C GLU A 405 18.91 -53.51 12.14
N ARG A 406 20.11 -53.01 11.83
CA ARG A 406 20.32 -51.58 11.59
C ARG A 406 19.51 -51.06 10.39
N MET A 407 19.45 -51.85 9.33
CA MET A 407 18.67 -51.53 8.13
C MET A 407 17.16 -51.53 8.44
N LYS A 408 16.69 -52.51 9.22
CA LYS A 408 15.28 -52.60 9.65
C LYS A 408 14.88 -51.37 10.47
N GLN A 409 15.68 -50.99 11.46
CA GLN A 409 15.43 -49.77 12.26
C GLN A 409 15.39 -48.50 11.42
N MET A 410 16.27 -48.39 10.42
CA MET A 410 16.26 -47.22 9.51
C MET A 410 15.01 -47.21 8.62
N SER A 411 14.57 -48.38 8.14
CA SER A 411 13.34 -48.53 7.37
C SER A 411 12.11 -48.15 8.18
N GLU A 412 12.02 -48.57 9.44
CA GLU A 412 10.91 -48.23 10.34
C GLU A 412 10.83 -46.72 10.59
N LYS A 413 11.97 -46.06 10.84
CA LYS A 413 12.02 -44.59 10.97
C LYS A 413 11.61 -43.87 9.69
N MET A 414 12.02 -44.39 8.53
CA MET A 414 11.66 -43.78 7.26
C MET A 414 10.16 -43.93 6.96
N GLN A 415 9.55 -45.05 7.35
CA GLN A 415 8.12 -45.27 7.26
C GLN A 415 7.34 -44.34 8.20
N GLN A 416 7.80 -44.14 9.44
CA GLN A 416 7.19 -43.18 10.38
C GLN A 416 7.20 -41.75 9.82
N LEU A 417 8.35 -41.28 9.31
CA LEU A 417 8.44 -39.95 8.70
C LEU A 417 7.55 -39.80 7.47
N LYS A 418 7.34 -40.89 6.71
CA LYS A 418 6.43 -40.89 5.56
C LYS A 418 4.99 -40.72 6.02
N GLU A 419 4.57 -41.45 7.05
CA GLU A 419 3.22 -41.35 7.64
C GLU A 419 2.97 -39.96 8.24
N GLU A 420 3.92 -39.40 8.98
CA GLU A 420 3.85 -38.02 9.51
C GLU A 420 3.72 -36.97 8.39
N LYS A 421 4.46 -37.16 7.30
CA LYS A 421 4.36 -36.29 6.12
C LYS A 421 3.00 -36.40 5.46
N GLU A 422 2.47 -37.60 5.26
CA GLU A 422 1.13 -37.82 4.69
C GLU A 422 0.04 -37.21 5.57
N HIS A 423 0.16 -37.33 6.89
CA HIS A 423 -0.74 -36.67 7.84
C HIS A 423 -0.66 -35.14 7.74
N SER A 424 0.55 -34.58 7.70
CA SER A 424 0.76 -33.13 7.56
C SER A 424 0.19 -32.60 6.23
N VAL A 425 0.38 -33.33 5.13
CA VAL A 425 -0.20 -32.98 3.83
C VAL A 425 -1.72 -33.01 3.88
N SER A 426 -2.32 -34.02 4.52
CA SER A 426 -3.77 -34.11 4.69
C SER A 426 -4.31 -32.93 5.50
N GLN A 427 -3.61 -32.55 6.57
CA GLN A 427 -3.98 -31.38 7.39
C GLN A 427 -3.90 -30.07 6.60
N VAL A 428 -2.86 -29.89 5.77
CA VAL A 428 -2.74 -28.72 4.89
C VAL A 428 -3.89 -28.67 3.89
N GLN A 429 -4.24 -29.81 3.27
CA GLN A 429 -5.37 -29.86 2.33
C GLN A 429 -6.70 -29.50 2.99
N GLU A 430 -6.94 -29.95 4.23
CA GLU A 430 -8.14 -29.59 4.99
C GLU A 430 -8.18 -28.08 5.33
N LEU A 431 -7.04 -27.52 5.75
CA LEU A 431 -6.92 -26.08 5.99
C LEU A 431 -7.13 -25.26 4.71
N GLU A 432 -6.56 -25.69 3.58
CA GLU A 432 -6.78 -25.06 2.27
C GLU A 432 -8.26 -25.09 1.86
N ALA A 433 -8.94 -26.23 2.06
CA ALA A 433 -10.37 -26.36 1.81
C ALA A 433 -11.20 -25.42 2.70
N SER A 434 -10.86 -25.32 3.99
CA SER A 434 -11.52 -24.40 4.93
C SER A 434 -11.33 -22.93 4.54
N LEU A 435 -10.12 -22.55 4.09
CA LEU A 435 -9.80 -21.21 3.60
C LEU A 435 -10.55 -20.90 2.30
N ALA A 436 -10.69 -21.88 1.40
CA ALA A 436 -11.46 -21.73 0.17
C ALA A 436 -12.95 -21.48 0.46
N GLU A 437 -13.55 -22.20 1.41
CA GLU A 437 -14.95 -21.99 1.80
C GLU A 437 -15.15 -20.64 2.51
N LEU A 438 -14.23 -20.23 3.39
CA LEU A 438 -14.26 -18.89 4.00
C LEU A 438 -14.14 -17.77 2.95
N LYS A 439 -13.24 -17.92 1.96
CA LYS A 439 -13.14 -16.97 0.84
C LYS A 439 -14.45 -16.89 0.05
N LYS A 440 -15.11 -18.02 -0.19
CA LYS A 440 -16.41 -18.06 -0.87
C LYS A 440 -17.51 -17.37 -0.05
N GLN A 441 -17.52 -17.54 1.28
CA GLN A 441 -18.44 -16.83 2.16
C GLN A 441 -18.19 -15.31 2.16
N ILE A 442 -16.92 -14.88 2.20
CA ILE A 442 -16.54 -13.46 2.06
C ILE A 442 -16.94 -12.91 0.69
N GLY A 443 -16.79 -13.69 -0.38
CA GLY A 443 -17.25 -13.33 -1.72
C GLY A 443 -18.76 -13.11 -1.80
N LYS A 444 -19.55 -13.92 -1.09
CA LYS A 444 -21.03 -13.74 -0.99
C LYS A 444 -21.45 -12.54 -0.16
N LEU A 445 -20.61 -12.10 0.78
CA LEU A 445 -20.87 -10.94 1.67
C LEU A 445 -20.39 -9.61 1.08
N ARG A 446 -19.76 -9.61 -0.11
CA ARG A 446 -19.40 -8.38 -0.82
C ARG A 446 -20.59 -7.97 -1.71
N PRO A 447 -21.33 -6.89 -1.40
CA PRO A 447 -22.30 -6.35 -2.33
C PRO A 447 -21.56 -5.73 -3.51
N GLU A 448 -21.95 -6.09 -4.73
CA GLU A 448 -21.55 -5.38 -5.94
C GLU A 448 -22.16 -3.97 -5.87
N TRP A 449 -21.29 -2.96 -5.73
CA TRP A 449 -21.60 -1.55 -5.94
C TRP A 449 -20.83 -1.07 -7.15
#